data_AF-A0A7W7ZBM2-F1
#
_entry.id   AF-A0A7W7ZBM2-F1
#
_cell.length_a   1.000
_cell.length_b   1.000
_cell.length_c   1.000
_cell.angle_alpha   90.00
_cell.angle_beta   90.00
_cell.angle_gamma   90.00
#
_symmetry.space_group_name_H-M   'P 1'
#
loop_
_entity.id
_entity.type
_entity.pdbx_description
1 polymer ?
#
loop_
_entity_poly.entity_id
_entity_poly.type
_entity_poly.pdbx_seq_one_letter_code
_entity_poly.pdbx_strand_id
1 'polypeptide(L)'
;MVSALRKRTCVEIQILASKDLSLEDLSGTARSNMDNPEQSSTSEVLRRFPGDGERIPVVIFTVLDPEGYDLVLDSERWAHITDGHPEMVEHLERLRATLSTPQVIQRETPDSETHYYYRLTDRSFKHAQDIYINAVVRRVENERRGAVKTAFLVKTIREHGEIVWMNVKRN
;
A
#
# COMPACT_ATOMS: atom_id res chain seq x y z
N MET A 1 -29.39 -26.61 -31.57
CA MET A 1 -28.28 -26.81 -32.54
C MET A 1 -27.09 -25.98 -32.08
N VAL A 2 -25.95 -26.64 -31.81
CA VAL A 2 -24.55 -26.13 -31.74
C VAL A 2 -24.24 -25.11 -30.61
N SER A 3 -23.73 -25.52 -29.45
CA SER A 3 -22.31 -25.82 -29.09
C SER A 3 -21.38 -24.60 -28.99
N ALA A 4 -20.72 -24.47 -27.80
CA ALA A 4 -19.30 -24.11 -27.55
C ALA A 4 -19.20 -23.26 -26.26
N LEU A 5 -18.92 -23.80 -25.06
CA LEU A 5 -17.64 -24.34 -24.55
C LEU A 5 -16.42 -23.41 -24.76
N ARG A 6 -15.95 -22.78 -23.68
CA ARG A 6 -14.54 -22.41 -23.35
C ARG A 6 -14.51 -21.97 -21.86
N LYS A 7 -14.34 -22.89 -20.91
CA LYS A 7 -13.07 -23.38 -20.30
C LYS A 7 -12.12 -22.29 -19.79
N ARG A 8 -12.03 -22.24 -18.44
CA ARG A 8 -10.85 -22.28 -17.55
C ARG A 8 -9.78 -21.19 -17.71
N THR A 9 -9.49 -20.47 -16.61
CA THR A 9 -8.20 -20.60 -15.89
C THR A 9 -8.37 -20.15 -14.42
N CYS A 10 -8.39 -21.11 -13.48
CA CYS A 10 -8.01 -20.87 -12.09
C CYS A 10 -6.48 -20.96 -12.05
N VAL A 11 -5.82 -19.96 -11.47
CA VAL A 11 -4.39 -20.04 -11.17
C VAL A 11 -4.26 -20.51 -9.73
N GLU A 12 -4.03 -21.81 -9.60
CA GLU A 12 -3.59 -22.50 -8.41
C GLU A 12 -2.07 -22.28 -8.30
N ILE A 13 -1.60 -21.66 -7.22
CA ILE A 13 -0.17 -21.57 -6.92
C ILE A 13 0.11 -22.54 -5.78
N GLN A 14 0.70 -23.68 -6.12
CA GLN A 14 1.38 -24.57 -5.18
C GLN A 14 2.88 -24.59 -5.49
N ILE A 15 3.63 -25.13 -4.51
CA ILE A 15 4.99 -25.71 -4.57
C ILE A 15 6.12 -24.63 -4.57
N LEU A 16 7.17 -24.64 -3.72
CA LEU A 16 8.02 -25.74 -3.25
C LEU A 16 8.67 -25.48 -1.89
N ALA A 17 8.58 -26.49 -1.01
CA ALA A 17 9.51 -26.73 0.08
C ALA A 17 10.79 -27.38 -0.48
N SER A 18 11.95 -26.89 -0.03
CA SER A 18 13.27 -27.55 -0.20
C SER A 18 13.83 -27.74 1.22
N LYS A 19 13.89 -28.97 1.75
CA LYS A 19 14.93 -29.99 1.62
C LYS A 19 16.31 -29.60 2.17
N ASP A 20 16.67 -30.35 3.21
CA ASP A 20 17.99 -30.86 3.58
C ASP A 20 19.20 -29.93 3.51
N LEU A 21 19.69 -29.54 4.69
CA LEU A 21 21.12 -29.37 4.92
C LEU A 21 21.57 -30.28 6.07
N SER A 22 22.09 -31.42 5.64
CA SER A 22 23.25 -32.18 6.12
C SER A 22 23.88 -31.76 7.47
N LEU A 23 23.80 -32.72 8.38
CA LEU A 23 24.58 -32.87 9.61
C LEU A 23 25.90 -33.57 9.25
N GLU A 24 27.04 -32.91 9.40
CA GLU A 24 28.35 -33.59 9.43
C GLU A 24 29.16 -33.14 10.64
N ASP A 25 29.68 -34.16 11.31
CA ASP A 25 30.56 -34.17 12.47
C ASP A 25 31.82 -33.33 12.29
N LEU A 26 32.18 -32.55 13.32
CA LEU A 26 33.59 -32.43 13.74
C LEU A 26 33.69 -32.29 15.26
N SER A 27 34.15 -33.38 15.87
CA SER A 27 34.79 -33.46 17.17
C SER A 27 35.93 -32.44 17.31
N GLY A 28 36.16 -31.89 18.52
CA GLY A 28 37.45 -31.28 18.79
C GLY A 28 37.58 -30.41 20.04
N THR A 29 37.86 -31.06 21.17
CA THR A 29 38.86 -30.64 22.17
C THR A 29 38.56 -29.41 23.03
N ALA A 30 38.21 -29.74 24.28
CA ALA A 30 38.37 -28.88 25.46
C ALA A 30 39.81 -28.38 25.62
N ARG A 31 39.97 -27.09 25.91
CA ARG A 31 41.03 -26.58 26.79
C ARG A 31 40.60 -25.29 27.47
N SER A 32 40.53 -25.41 28.79
CA SER A 32 40.43 -24.38 29.80
C SER A 32 41.52 -23.32 29.61
N ASN A 33 41.19 -22.06 29.90
CA ASN A 33 42.07 -21.18 30.66
C ASN A 33 41.25 -20.08 31.36
N MET A 34 41.54 -19.95 32.66
CA MET A 34 41.10 -18.93 33.60
C MET A 34 41.91 -17.64 33.42
N ASP A 35 41.41 -16.59 34.09
CA ASP A 35 42.00 -15.27 34.38
C ASP A 35 41.95 -14.27 33.21
N ASN A 36 41.49 -13.02 33.35
CA ASN A 36 41.33 -12.16 34.53
C ASN A 36 40.37 -10.99 34.16
N PRO A 37 39.71 -10.30 35.11
CA PRO A 37 38.85 -9.16 34.84
C PRO A 37 39.65 -7.86 34.91
N GLU A 38 39.39 -6.90 34.02
CA GLU A 38 39.48 -5.49 34.41
C GLU A 38 38.73 -4.59 33.44
N GLN A 39 38.14 -3.59 34.07
CA GLN A 39 37.22 -2.61 33.57
C GLN A 39 37.88 -1.72 32.52
N SER A 40 37.15 -1.38 31.45
CA SER A 40 37.13 0.01 31.03
C SER A 40 35.98 0.29 30.07
N SER A 41 35.18 1.26 30.47
CA SER A 41 34.34 2.11 29.65
C SER A 41 34.78 2.22 28.20
N THR A 42 33.91 1.82 27.27
CA THR A 42 33.69 2.60 26.06
C THR A 42 32.24 2.46 25.62
N SER A 43 31.34 2.99 26.45
CA SER A 43 29.95 3.32 26.12
C SER A 43 29.83 4.47 25.10
N GLU A 44 30.68 4.49 24.07
CA GLU A 44 30.81 5.63 23.17
C GLU A 44 31.21 5.21 21.75
N VAL A 45 30.46 4.28 21.18
CA VAL A 45 30.55 3.97 19.75
C VAL A 45 29.26 4.41 19.07
N LEU A 46 29.36 5.60 18.48
CA LEU A 46 28.48 6.19 17.46
C LEU A 46 27.05 6.58 17.87
N ARG A 47 26.96 7.57 18.78
CA ARG A 47 26.01 8.67 18.58
C ARG A 47 26.58 9.65 17.54
N ARG A 48 26.67 9.22 16.28
CA ARG A 48 26.67 10.18 15.17
C ARG A 48 25.21 10.38 14.80
N PHE A 49 24.56 11.32 15.48
CA PHE A 49 23.36 11.93 14.93
C PHE A 49 23.81 12.69 13.68
N PRO A 50 23.39 12.30 12.46
CA PRO A 50 23.55 13.18 11.33
C PRO A 50 22.72 14.43 11.63
N GLY A 51 23.43 15.54 11.84
CA GLY A 51 22.86 16.88 11.76
C GLY A 51 22.17 17.06 10.42
N ASP A 52 21.04 17.75 10.45
CA ASP A 52 20.22 18.10 9.29
C ASP A 52 19.57 16.92 8.57
N GLY A 53 18.78 16.15 9.33
CA GLY A 53 17.33 16.11 9.08
C GLY A 53 16.85 15.66 7.70
N GLU A 54 17.59 14.83 6.98
CA GLU A 54 17.09 14.13 5.81
C GLU A 54 16.05 13.10 6.28
N ARG A 55 14.82 13.57 6.52
CA ARG A 55 13.69 12.71 6.86
C ARG A 55 13.45 11.81 5.66
N ILE A 56 13.95 10.58 5.72
CA ILE A 56 13.62 9.56 4.74
C ILE A 56 12.09 9.42 4.79
N PRO A 57 11.38 9.69 3.68
CA PRO A 57 9.93 9.55 3.66
C PRO A 57 9.62 8.08 3.91
N VAL A 58 8.94 7.79 5.03
CA VAL A 58 8.53 6.44 5.36
C VAL A 58 7.33 6.10 4.49
N VAL A 59 7.56 5.34 3.43
CA VAL A 59 6.49 4.84 2.58
C VAL A 59 5.67 3.82 3.37
N ILE A 60 4.36 4.08 3.53
CA ILE A 60 3.46 3.15 4.21
C ILE A 60 3.13 1.99 3.28
N PHE A 61 2.71 2.30 2.05
CA PHE A 61 2.45 1.29 1.04
C PHE A 61 2.64 1.85 -0.38
N THR A 62 2.87 0.92 -1.30
CA THR A 62 2.83 1.14 -2.75
C THR A 62 1.83 0.17 -3.36
N VAL A 63 1.04 0.64 -4.31
CA VAL A 63 -0.01 -0.16 -4.96
C VAL A 63 -0.08 0.18 -6.44
N LEU A 64 -0.25 -0.85 -7.26
CA LEU A 64 -0.46 -0.70 -8.69
C LEU A 64 -1.95 -0.49 -8.96
N ASP A 65 -2.27 0.54 -9.72
CA ASP A 65 -3.63 0.79 -10.17
C ASP A 65 -3.96 -0.02 -11.45
N PRO A 66 -5.25 -0.13 -11.85
CA PRO A 66 -5.63 -0.92 -13.02
C PRO A 66 -5.17 -0.31 -14.35
N GLU A 67 -4.76 0.97 -14.36
CA GLU A 67 -4.19 1.64 -15.52
C GLU A 67 -2.65 1.44 -15.62
N GLY A 68 -2.03 0.83 -14.59
CA GLY A 68 -0.61 0.53 -14.53
C GLY A 68 0.24 1.64 -13.91
N TYR A 69 -0.34 2.52 -13.09
CA TYR A 69 0.38 3.52 -12.30
C TYR A 69 0.77 3.00 -10.92
N ASP A 70 2.03 3.25 -10.54
CA ASP A 70 2.54 2.97 -9.20
C ASP A 70 2.13 4.09 -8.24
N LEU A 71 1.17 3.82 -7.37
CA LEU A 71 0.64 4.77 -6.40
C LEU A 71 1.34 4.59 -5.06
N VAL A 72 1.93 5.67 -4.56
CA VAL A 72 2.67 5.71 -3.30
C VAL A 72 1.93 6.55 -2.27
N LEU A 73 1.82 6.02 -1.05
CA LEU A 73 1.37 6.76 0.12
C LEU A 73 2.50 6.82 1.15
N ASP A 74 2.91 8.05 1.48
CA ASP A 74 3.93 8.33 2.48
C ASP A 74 3.32 8.60 3.85
N SER A 75 4.09 8.36 4.91
CA SER A 75 3.68 8.57 6.29
C SER A 75 3.30 10.01 6.61
N GLU A 76 3.98 10.99 6.00
CA GLU A 76 3.67 12.41 6.18
C GLU A 76 2.30 12.76 5.60
N ARG A 77 2.00 12.22 4.41
CA ARG A 77 0.70 12.43 3.76
C ARG A 77 -0.41 11.71 4.51
N TRP A 78 -0.14 10.52 5.01
CA TRP A 78 -1.08 9.81 5.87
C TRP A 78 -1.35 10.56 7.17
N ALA A 79 -0.31 11.07 7.83
CA ALA A 79 -0.48 11.91 9.02
C ALA A 79 -1.36 13.13 8.72
N HIS A 80 -1.15 13.80 7.59
CA HIS A 80 -1.98 14.91 7.14
C HIS A 80 -3.45 14.49 6.90
N ILE A 81 -3.67 13.32 6.29
CA ILE A 81 -5.01 12.77 6.10
C ILE A 81 -5.68 12.50 7.44
N THR A 82 -4.98 11.83 8.38
CA THR A 82 -5.56 11.46 9.68
C THR A 82 -5.78 12.63 10.62
N ASP A 83 -5.03 13.73 10.43
CA ASP A 83 -5.22 14.98 11.17
C ASP A 83 -6.52 15.68 10.73
N GLY A 84 -6.79 15.73 9.42
CA GLY A 84 -8.05 16.29 8.89
C GLY A 84 -9.24 15.34 8.96
N HIS A 85 -9.00 14.03 8.86
CA HIS A 85 -9.98 12.95 8.75
C HIS A 85 -9.60 11.77 9.66
N PRO A 86 -9.80 11.89 10.98
CA PRO A 86 -9.46 10.80 11.92
C PRO A 86 -10.26 9.52 11.64
N GLU A 87 -11.43 9.60 10.99
CA GLU A 87 -12.20 8.44 10.55
C GLU A 87 -11.45 7.55 9.53
N MET A 88 -10.45 8.10 8.84
CA MET A 88 -9.68 7.36 7.85
C MET A 88 -8.72 6.34 8.47
N VAL A 89 -8.35 6.51 9.76
CA VAL A 89 -7.40 5.62 10.44
C VAL A 89 -7.83 4.15 10.35
N GLU A 90 -9.12 3.87 10.53
CA GLU A 90 -9.70 2.52 10.45
C GLU A 90 -9.93 2.03 9.01
N HIS A 91 -9.63 2.87 8.02
CA HIS A 91 -9.91 2.64 6.61
C HIS A 91 -8.65 2.57 5.75
N LEU A 92 -7.46 2.51 6.33
CA LEU A 92 -6.19 2.37 5.60
C LEU A 92 -6.20 1.19 4.62
N GLU A 93 -6.59 0.00 5.07
CA GLU A 93 -6.69 -1.19 4.23
C GLU A 93 -7.72 -1.02 3.10
N ARG A 94 -8.83 -0.31 3.39
CA ARG A 94 -9.84 -0.04 2.38
C ARG A 94 -9.35 0.97 1.36
N LEU A 95 -8.60 1.99 1.79
CA LEU A 95 -7.95 2.96 0.91
C LEU A 95 -6.98 2.25 -0.03
N ARG A 96 -6.13 1.37 0.50
CA ARG A 96 -5.24 0.54 -0.32
C ARG A 96 -6.02 -0.27 -1.35
N ALA A 97 -7.15 -0.87 -0.94
CA ALA A 97 -8.02 -1.62 -1.83
C ALA A 97 -8.72 -0.71 -2.87
N THR A 98 -9.11 0.52 -2.51
CA THR A 98 -9.67 1.53 -3.42
C THR A 98 -8.69 1.87 -4.54
N LEU A 99 -7.41 2.00 -4.21
CA LEU A 99 -6.36 2.32 -5.17
C LEU A 99 -6.03 1.12 -6.08
N SER A 100 -6.01 -0.10 -5.55
CA SER A 100 -5.76 -1.31 -6.35
C SER A 100 -6.93 -1.69 -7.26
N THR A 101 -8.16 -1.61 -6.75
CA THR A 101 -9.37 -1.98 -7.50
C THR A 101 -10.43 -0.89 -7.38
N PRO A 102 -10.24 0.27 -8.03
CA PRO A 102 -11.21 1.33 -8.04
C PRO A 102 -12.46 0.94 -8.83
N GLN A 103 -13.61 1.45 -8.39
CA GLN A 103 -14.87 1.34 -9.14
C GLN A 103 -14.99 2.46 -10.16
N VAL A 104 -14.62 3.67 -9.78
CA VAL A 104 -14.63 4.84 -10.67
C VAL A 104 -13.33 5.60 -10.49
N ILE A 105 -12.72 6.01 -11.59
CA ILE A 105 -11.62 6.98 -11.61
C ILE A 105 -12.11 8.18 -12.40
N GLN A 106 -12.08 9.35 -11.75
CA GLN A 106 -12.51 10.61 -12.34
C GLN A 106 -11.33 11.58 -12.35
N ARG A 107 -11.14 12.28 -13.44
CA ARG A 107 -10.15 13.35 -13.58
C ARG A 107 -10.84 14.71 -13.45
N GLU A 108 -10.21 15.63 -12.74
CA GLU A 108 -10.81 16.96 -12.47
C GLU A 108 -11.03 17.78 -13.74
N THR A 109 -9.98 17.92 -14.55
CA THR A 109 -9.99 18.56 -15.86
C THR A 109 -9.08 17.77 -16.81
N PRO A 110 -9.26 17.86 -18.14
CA PRO A 110 -8.48 17.07 -19.10
C PRO A 110 -6.96 17.21 -18.92
N ASP A 111 -6.49 18.41 -18.57
CA ASP A 111 -5.08 18.74 -18.35
C ASP A 111 -4.63 18.60 -16.88
N SER A 112 -5.50 18.13 -15.98
CA SER A 112 -5.15 17.97 -14.57
C SER A 112 -4.46 16.64 -14.31
N GLU A 113 -3.35 16.72 -13.59
CA GLU A 113 -2.66 15.58 -12.98
C GLU A 113 -3.48 14.95 -11.83
N THR A 114 -4.55 15.60 -11.37
CA THR A 114 -5.32 15.17 -10.20
C THR A 114 -6.48 14.25 -10.61
N HIS A 115 -6.46 13.06 -10.01
CA HIS A 115 -7.39 11.98 -10.24
C HIS A 115 -8.06 11.60 -8.91
N TYR A 116 -9.36 11.36 -8.98
CA TYR A 116 -10.23 10.96 -7.89
C TYR A 116 -10.59 9.48 -8.06
N TYR A 117 -10.26 8.66 -7.07
CA TYR A 117 -10.54 7.24 -7.07
C TYR A 117 -11.68 6.99 -6.10
N TYR A 118 -12.76 6.39 -6.59
CA TYR A 118 -13.94 6.07 -5.81
C TYR A 118 -14.12 4.57 -5.68
N ARG A 119 -14.48 4.16 -4.47
CA ARG A 119 -14.92 2.80 -4.19
C ARG A 119 -15.98 2.78 -3.10
N LEU A 120 -17.05 2.03 -3.34
CA LEU A 120 -18.09 1.80 -2.36
C LEU A 120 -17.55 1.03 -1.14
N THR A 121 -17.97 1.46 0.04
CA THR A 121 -17.63 0.82 1.30
C THR A 121 -18.77 -0.16 1.66
N ASP A 122 -18.58 -1.46 1.45
CA ASP A 122 -19.61 -2.52 1.61
C ASP A 122 -20.20 -2.71 3.04
N ARG A 123 -19.98 -1.77 3.97
CA ARG A 123 -20.02 -2.01 5.43
C ARG A 123 -21.18 -1.41 6.21
N SER A 124 -22.32 -1.08 5.60
CA SER A 124 -23.49 -0.65 6.38
C SER A 124 -24.81 -1.27 5.95
N PHE A 125 -24.98 -2.56 6.25
CA PHE A 125 -26.30 -3.23 6.27
C PHE A 125 -27.31 -2.60 7.27
N LYS A 126 -26.89 -1.63 8.12
CA LYS A 126 -27.74 -0.95 9.11
C LYS A 126 -28.01 0.53 8.84
N HIS A 127 -27.38 1.14 7.84
CA HIS A 127 -27.61 2.53 7.48
C HIS A 127 -27.69 2.66 5.97
N ALA A 128 -28.87 3.05 5.47
CA ALA A 128 -29.27 3.12 4.07
C ALA A 128 -28.53 4.21 3.24
N GLN A 129 -27.23 4.39 3.43
CA GLN A 129 -26.42 5.36 2.69
C GLN A 129 -25.14 4.70 2.20
N ASP A 130 -25.04 4.57 0.89
CA ASP A 130 -23.84 4.15 0.19
C ASP A 130 -22.72 5.17 0.45
N ILE A 131 -21.73 4.80 1.28
CA ILE A 131 -20.56 5.63 1.55
C ILE A 131 -19.41 5.16 0.67
N TYR A 132 -18.83 6.09 -0.06
CA TYR A 132 -17.66 5.89 -0.90
C TYR A 132 -16.40 6.37 -0.18
N ILE A 133 -15.30 5.64 -0.36
CA ILE A 133 -13.96 6.16 -0.10
C ILE A 133 -13.52 6.90 -1.35
N ASN A 134 -13.22 8.19 -1.19
CA ASN A 134 -12.60 9.01 -2.21
C ASN A 134 -11.11 9.16 -1.89
N ALA A 135 -10.24 8.73 -2.79
CA ALA A 135 -8.81 8.97 -2.72
C ALA A 135 -8.39 9.94 -3.84
N VAL A 136 -7.77 11.04 -3.44
CA VAL A 136 -7.23 12.05 -4.35
C VAL A 136 -5.78 11.72 -4.61
N VAL A 137 -5.45 11.45 -5.87
CA VAL A 137 -4.13 11.05 -6.31
C VAL A 137 -3.64 12.04 -7.35
N ARG A 138 -2.39 12.48 -7.23
CA ARG A 138 -1.70 13.20 -8.29
C ARG A 138 -0.90 12.20 -9.11
N ARG A 139 -1.18 12.07 -10.40
CA ARG A 139 -0.45 11.22 -11.34
C ARG A 139 0.55 12.05 -12.13
N VAL A 140 1.70 11.47 -12.40
CA VAL A 140 2.71 12.02 -13.31
C VAL A 140 2.80 11.07 -14.50
N GLU A 141 2.36 11.52 -15.66
CA GLU A 141 2.23 10.68 -16.87
C GLU A 141 3.58 10.13 -17.34
N ASN A 142 4.64 10.94 -17.27
CA ASN A 142 5.99 10.57 -17.72
C ASN A 142 6.59 9.37 -16.96
N GLU A 143 6.30 9.25 -15.66
CA GLU A 143 6.91 8.23 -14.79
C GLU A 143 5.96 7.06 -14.51
N ARG A 144 4.70 7.15 -14.94
CA ARG A 144 3.61 6.25 -14.50
C ARG A 144 3.57 6.09 -12.98
N ARG A 145 3.84 7.18 -12.27
CA ARG A 145 3.82 7.24 -10.81
C ARG A 145 2.73 8.15 -10.32
N GLY A 146 2.13 7.80 -9.20
CA GLY A 146 1.13 8.62 -8.53
C GLY A 146 1.42 8.76 -7.04
N ALA A 147 1.04 9.91 -6.51
CA ALA A 147 1.16 10.25 -5.10
C ALA A 147 -0.24 10.51 -4.54
N VAL A 148 -0.61 9.80 -3.47
CA VAL A 148 -1.88 10.04 -2.79
C VAL A 148 -1.78 11.35 -2.02
N LYS A 149 -2.58 12.35 -2.39
CA LYS A 149 -2.64 13.67 -1.72
C LYS A 149 -3.49 13.62 -0.45
N THR A 150 -4.72 13.13 -0.59
CA THR A 150 -5.67 13.06 0.50
C THR A 150 -6.68 11.94 0.27
N ALA A 151 -7.37 11.50 1.32
CA ALA A 151 -8.47 10.55 1.21
C ALA A 151 -9.52 10.84 2.29
N PHE A 152 -10.79 10.65 1.94
CA PHE A 152 -11.91 10.91 2.86
C PHE A 152 -13.16 10.15 2.41
N LEU A 153 -14.13 10.04 3.32
CA LEU A 153 -15.42 9.40 3.05
C LEU A 153 -16.40 10.41 2.43
N VAL A 154 -17.09 10.00 1.38
CA VAL A 154 -18.12 10.80 0.70
C VAL A 154 -19.39 9.99 0.49
N LYS A 155 -20.54 10.66 0.50
CA LYS A 155 -21.84 10.03 0.19
C LYS A 155 -22.15 10.02 -1.30
N THR A 156 -21.58 10.96 -2.04
CA THR A 156 -21.88 11.18 -3.46
C THR A 156 -20.58 11.36 -4.23
N ILE A 157 -20.51 10.77 -5.42
CA ILE A 157 -19.44 11.00 -6.39
C ILE A 157 -19.61 12.41 -6.97
N ARG A 158 -18.52 13.08 -7.33
CA ARG A 158 -18.61 14.41 -7.95
C ARG A 158 -19.25 14.32 -9.33
N GLU A 159 -20.22 15.19 -9.60
CA GLU A 159 -20.91 15.26 -10.90
C GLU A 159 -20.04 15.89 -12.00
N HIS A 160 -19.05 16.68 -11.61
CA HIS A 160 -18.14 17.38 -12.51
C HIS A 160 -16.78 16.69 -12.56
N GLY A 161 -16.36 16.31 -13.76
CA GLY A 161 -15.08 15.66 -14.03
C GLY A 161 -15.22 14.60 -15.12
N GLU A 162 -14.12 14.27 -15.76
CA GLU A 162 -14.08 13.26 -16.82
C GLU A 162 -13.88 11.88 -16.21
N ILE A 163 -14.77 10.94 -16.52
CA ILE A 163 -14.61 9.55 -16.06
C ILE A 163 -13.58 8.87 -16.96
N VAL A 164 -12.41 8.58 -16.41
CA VAL A 164 -11.31 7.89 -17.09
C VAL A 164 -11.49 6.37 -17.00
N TRP A 165 -12.06 5.90 -15.89
CA TRP A 165 -12.27 4.48 -15.65
C TRP A 165 -13.57 4.24 -14.92
N MET A 166 -14.31 3.22 -15.35
CA MET A 166 -15.49 2.75 -14.66
C MET A 166 -15.52 1.22 -14.70
N ASN A 167 -15.33 0.59 -13.54
CA ASN A 167 -15.49 -0.84 -13.38
C ASN A 167 -16.96 -1.16 -13.06
N VAL A 168 -17.74 -1.41 -14.10
CA VAL A 168 -19.12 -1.90 -13.97
C VAL A 168 -19.04 -3.37 -13.57
N LYS A 169 -18.87 -3.65 -12.27
CA LYS A 169 -19.19 -4.98 -11.75
C LYS A 169 -20.70 -5.18 -11.93
N ARG A 170 -21.09 -5.83 -13.03
CA ARG A 170 -22.44 -6.38 -13.17
C ARG A 170 -22.60 -7.40 -12.04
N ASN A 171 -23.36 -7.00 -11.03
CA ASN A 171 -23.82 -7.88 -9.97
C ASN A 171 -24.82 -8.88 -10.55
#